data_AF-A0A2U1QA17-F1
#
_entry.id   AF-A0A2U1QA17-F1
#
_cell.length_a   1.000
_cell.length_b   1.000
_cell.length_c   1.000
_cell.angle_alpha   90.00
_cell.angle_beta   90.00
_cell.angle_gamma   90.00
#
_symmetry.space_group_name_H-M   'P 1'
#
loop_
_entity.id
_entity.type
_entity.pdbx_description
1 polymer ?
#
loop_
_entity_poly.entity_id
_entity_poly.type
_entity_poly.pdbx_seq_one_letter_code
_entity_poly.pdbx_strand_id
1 'polypeptide(L)'
;MGTMVMVFLSFTLCILSARADGNGQPSVYEVLKSYNLPIGVLPKGALGYTLDRNSGQFAVNLSSNCNVHVSEFDIKYNSPITGVISHNNLGRIGGVKVKIALFWTDIENVNRNRNQL
;
A
#
# COMPACT_ATOMS: atom_id res chain seq x y z
N MET A 1 17.50 -16.46 -48.16
CA MET A 1 16.15 -17.04 -48.03
C MET A 1 16.10 -17.62 -46.62
N GLY A 2 15.69 -16.87 -45.60
CA GLY A 2 14.29 -16.67 -45.17
C GLY A 2 13.82 -17.96 -44.49
N THR A 3 13.49 -18.07 -43.20
CA THR A 3 12.67 -17.21 -42.31
C THR A 3 13.09 -17.49 -40.85
N MET A 4 13.43 -16.49 -40.03
CA MET A 4 12.54 -15.70 -39.15
C MET A 4 11.79 -16.52 -38.08
N VAL A 5 12.37 -16.52 -36.87
CA VAL A 5 11.75 -16.42 -35.53
C VAL A 5 10.41 -17.13 -35.27
N MET A 6 10.43 -18.08 -34.33
CA MET A 6 9.39 -18.13 -33.29
C MET A 6 9.95 -18.76 -32.01
N VAL A 7 10.74 -17.97 -31.28
CA VAL A 7 10.99 -18.22 -29.86
C VAL A 7 9.63 -18.06 -29.18
N PHE A 8 8.97 -19.18 -28.88
CA PHE A 8 7.80 -19.15 -28.01
C PHE A 8 8.28 -18.74 -26.62
N LEU A 9 8.26 -17.43 -26.36
CA LEU A 9 8.17 -16.90 -25.02
C LEU A 9 6.96 -17.59 -24.38
N SER A 10 7.21 -18.65 -23.61
CA SER A 10 6.33 -19.04 -22.53
C SER A 10 6.42 -17.92 -21.51
N PHE A 11 5.74 -16.82 -21.81
CA PHE A 11 5.29 -15.84 -20.85
C PHE A 11 4.25 -16.59 -20.01
N THR A 12 4.75 -17.41 -19.08
CA THR A 12 3.92 -18.06 -18.09
C THR A 12 3.35 -16.90 -17.28
N LEU A 13 2.15 -16.52 -17.70
CA LEU A 13 1.33 -15.50 -17.11
C LEU A 13 1.11 -15.97 -15.67
N CYS A 14 1.91 -15.44 -14.73
CA CYS A 14 1.52 -15.44 -13.33
C CYS A 14 0.29 -14.55 -13.25
N ILE A 15 -0.87 -15.08 -13.65
CA ILE A 15 -2.16 -14.59 -13.22
C ILE A 15 -2.17 -14.90 -11.73
N LEU A 16 -1.63 -13.97 -10.93
CA LEU A 16 -2.02 -13.89 -9.54
C LEU A 16 -3.51 -13.61 -9.58
N SER A 17 -4.29 -14.64 -9.25
CA SER A 17 -5.70 -14.52 -8.96
C SER A 17 -5.86 -13.37 -7.97
N ALA A 18 -6.30 -12.21 -8.46
CA ALA A 18 -6.87 -11.18 -7.61
C ALA A 18 -8.14 -11.81 -7.05
N ARG A 19 -8.03 -12.33 -5.83
CA ARG A 19 -9.20 -12.73 -5.05
C ARG A 19 -9.94 -11.42 -4.77
N ALA A 20 -10.95 -11.13 -5.60
CA ALA A 20 -11.97 -10.19 -5.23
C ALA A 20 -12.64 -10.80 -4.00
N ASP A 21 -12.32 -10.26 -2.82
CA ASP A 21 -12.95 -10.69 -1.59
C ASP A 21 -14.43 -10.33 -1.70
N GLY A 22 -15.24 -11.36 -1.95
CA GLY A 22 -16.64 -11.29 -2.35
C GLY A 22 -17.57 -10.99 -1.18
N ASN A 23 -17.33 -9.87 -0.52
CA ASN A 23 -18.30 -9.22 0.35
C ASN A 23 -18.38 -7.78 -0.16
N GLY A 24 -19.56 -7.17 -0.32
CA GLY A 24 -19.72 -5.83 -0.91
C GLY A 24 -19.05 -4.66 -0.14
N GLN A 25 -18.08 -4.96 0.71
CA GLN A 25 -17.24 -4.04 1.43
C GLN A 25 -16.15 -3.47 0.51
N PRO A 26 -15.91 -2.14 0.53
CA PRO A 26 -14.86 -1.53 -0.26
C PRO A 26 -13.48 -2.08 0.13
N SER A 27 -12.58 -2.16 -0.83
CA SER A 27 -11.16 -2.42 -0.58
C SER A 27 -10.53 -1.30 0.27
N VAL A 28 -9.42 -1.59 0.96
CA VAL A 28 -8.68 -0.57 1.73
C VAL A 28 -8.24 0.61 0.84
N TYR A 29 -7.96 0.36 -0.44
CA TYR A 29 -7.58 1.41 -1.39
C TYR A 29 -8.76 2.31 -1.76
N GLU A 30 -9.98 1.76 -1.84
CA GLU A 30 -11.20 2.57 -2.01
C GLU A 30 -11.54 3.35 -0.74
N VAL A 31 -11.31 2.76 0.44
CA VAL A 31 -11.40 3.49 1.71
C VAL A 31 -10.46 4.69 1.70
N LEU A 32 -9.18 4.53 1.36
CA LEU A 32 -8.23 5.66 1.26
C LEU A 32 -8.77 6.77 0.35
N LYS A 33 -9.27 6.41 -0.84
CA LYS A 33 -9.85 7.38 -1.77
C LYS A 33 -11.04 8.13 -1.15
N SER A 34 -11.89 7.46 -0.38
CA SER A 34 -13.04 8.10 0.28
C SER A 34 -12.65 9.15 1.32
N TYR A 35 -11.44 9.04 1.89
CA TYR A 35 -10.84 10.06 2.78
C TYR A 35 -9.93 11.04 2.02
N ASN A 36 -10.02 11.08 0.69
CA ASN A 36 -9.20 11.89 -0.22
C ASN A 36 -7.69 11.62 -0.10
N LEU A 37 -7.30 10.38 0.24
CA LEU A 37 -5.91 9.93 0.24
C LEU A 37 -5.60 9.15 -1.04
N PRO A 38 -4.38 9.29 -1.60
CA PRO A 38 -3.97 8.51 -2.75
C PRO A 38 -3.74 7.06 -2.34
N ILE A 39 -4.09 6.14 -3.23
CA ILE A 39 -3.98 4.70 -2.98
C ILE A 39 -2.54 4.20 -2.77
N GLY A 40 -1.55 5.00 -3.17
CA GLY A 40 -0.13 4.67 -3.06
C GLY A 40 0.46 4.89 -1.66
N VAL A 41 -0.30 5.43 -0.70
CA VAL A 41 0.19 5.58 0.69
C VAL A 41 0.40 4.22 1.36
N LEU A 42 -0.40 3.23 0.97
CA LEU A 42 -0.23 1.84 1.40
C LEU A 42 0.36 0.99 0.27
N PRO A 43 1.20 0.00 0.58
CA PRO A 43 1.74 -0.90 -0.41
C PRO A 43 0.64 -1.79 -1.00
N LYS A 44 0.91 -2.35 -2.17
CA LYS A 44 0.07 -3.42 -2.74
C LYS A 44 0.16 -4.68 -1.88
N GLY A 45 -0.89 -5.50 -1.90
CA GLY A 45 -0.88 -6.80 -1.21
C GLY A 45 -1.53 -6.79 0.17
N ALA A 46 -2.43 -5.83 0.45
CA ALA A 46 -3.33 -5.91 1.58
C ALA A 46 -4.22 -7.16 1.46
N LEU A 47 -4.21 -7.99 2.50
CA LEU A 47 -5.05 -9.18 2.63
C LEU A 47 -6.41 -8.88 3.25
N GLY A 48 -6.50 -7.79 4.01
CA GLY A 48 -7.71 -7.36 4.70
C GLY A 48 -7.42 -6.17 5.60
N TYR A 49 -8.47 -5.52 6.10
CA TYR A 49 -8.35 -4.36 6.98
C TYR A 49 -9.48 -4.30 8.01
N THR A 50 -9.22 -3.62 9.12
CA THR A 50 -10.24 -3.15 10.07
C THR A 50 -10.32 -1.62 9.99
N LEU A 51 -11.52 -1.08 10.21
CA LEU A 51 -11.74 0.36 10.33
C LEU A 51 -12.90 0.62 11.28
N ASP A 52 -12.62 1.33 12.37
CA ASP A 52 -13.65 1.98 13.16
C ASP A 52 -13.97 3.34 12.54
N ARG A 53 -15.17 3.50 11.98
CA ARG A 53 -15.59 4.73 11.31
C ARG A 53 -15.83 5.90 12.27
N ASN A 54 -16.06 5.63 13.57
CA ASN A 54 -16.27 6.68 14.56
C ASN A 54 -14.95 7.30 15.00
N SER A 55 -13.95 6.46 15.30
CA SER A 55 -12.63 6.94 15.76
C SER A 55 -11.60 7.12 14.64
N GLY A 56 -11.83 6.55 13.46
CA GLY A 56 -10.86 6.50 12.36
C GLY A 56 -9.73 5.49 12.59
N GLN A 57 -9.74 4.71 13.67
CA GLN A 57 -8.70 3.71 13.92
C GLN A 57 -8.77 2.60 12.89
N PHE A 58 -7.63 2.27 12.29
CA PHE A 58 -7.52 1.24 11.28
C PHE A 58 -6.32 0.31 11.51
N ALA A 59 -6.41 -0.90 10.97
CA ALA A 59 -5.30 -1.81 10.81
C ALA A 59 -5.38 -2.50 9.43
N VAL A 60 -4.25 -2.67 8.76
CA VAL A 60 -4.15 -3.33 7.46
C VAL A 60 -3.16 -4.47 7.56
N ASN A 61 -3.61 -5.68 7.23
CA ASN A 61 -2.75 -6.85 7.18
C ASN A 61 -2.19 -7.01 5.78
N LEU A 62 -0.87 -7.14 5.66
CA LEU A 62 -0.19 -7.43 4.41
C LEU A 62 0.13 -8.93 4.33
N SER A 63 0.28 -9.42 3.10
CA SER A 63 0.74 -10.81 2.87
C SER A 63 2.16 -11.05 3.38
N SER A 64 3.02 -10.04 3.34
CA SER A 64 4.35 -10.03 3.92
C SER A 64 4.79 -8.60 4.21
N ASN A 65 5.82 -8.45 5.03
CA ASN A 65 6.55 -7.18 5.11
C ASN A 65 7.19 -6.88 3.75
N CYS A 66 7.29 -5.61 3.37
CA CYS A 66 7.90 -5.21 2.11
C CYS A 66 8.76 -3.94 2.26
N ASN A 67 9.86 -3.89 1.51
CA ASN A 67 10.67 -2.68 1.36
C ASN A 67 10.45 -2.14 -0.06
N VAL A 68 10.21 -0.84 -0.16
CA VAL A 68 10.01 -0.15 -1.44
C VAL A 68 11.02 0.98 -1.51
N HIS A 69 11.63 1.14 -2.68
CA HIS A 69 12.47 2.30 -2.98
C HIS A 69 11.63 3.30 -3.78
N VAL A 70 11.47 4.51 -3.26
CA VAL A 70 10.70 5.59 -3.90
C VAL A 70 11.58 6.83 -3.96
N SER A 71 11.92 7.24 -5.18
CA SER A 71 12.87 8.33 -5.44
C SER A 71 14.20 8.10 -4.71
N GLU A 72 14.54 8.89 -3.70
CA GLU A 72 15.75 8.76 -2.88
C GLU A 72 15.53 8.04 -1.54
N PHE A 73 14.33 7.54 -1.27
CA PHE A 73 13.95 6.99 0.03
C PHE A 73 13.73 5.48 -0.02
N ASP A 74 14.32 4.76 0.95
CA ASP A 74 13.93 3.39 1.28
C ASP A 74 12.80 3.43 2.32
N ILE A 75 11.66 2.85 2.00
CA ILE A 75 10.49 2.76 2.88
C ILE A 75 10.22 1.29 3.22
N LYS A 76 10.12 0.98 4.50
CA LYS A 76 9.80 -0.35 5.03
C LYS A 76 8.39 -0.35 5.58
N TYR A 77 7.60 -1.31 5.11
CA TYR A 77 6.26 -1.61 5.61
C TYR A 77 6.28 -2.96 6.33
N ASN A 78 5.84 -2.95 7.58
CA ASN A 78 5.65 -4.11 8.42
C ASN A 78 4.16 -4.33 8.66
N SER A 79 3.71 -5.58 8.57
CA SER A 79 2.34 -5.96 8.90
C SER A 79 2.18 -6.18 10.41
N PRO A 80 1.07 -5.75 11.03
CA PRO A 80 0.04 -4.89 10.47
C PRO A 80 0.50 -3.42 10.37
N ILE A 81 0.00 -2.70 9.36
CA ILE A 81 0.07 -1.24 9.33
C ILE A 81 -1.12 -0.71 10.12
N THR A 82 -0.88 0.15 11.10
CA THR A 82 -1.93 0.71 11.96
C THR A 82 -1.97 2.22 11.87
N GLY A 83 -3.07 2.84 12.28
CA GLY A 83 -3.11 4.29 12.46
C GLY A 83 -4.52 4.83 12.67
N VAL A 84 -4.65 6.14 12.50
CA VAL A 84 -5.91 6.87 12.52
C VAL A 84 -6.08 7.58 11.19
N ILE A 85 -7.15 7.24 10.44
CA ILE A 85 -7.50 7.89 9.18
C ILE A 85 -8.49 9.03 9.40
N SER A 86 -8.23 10.15 8.75
CA SER A 86 -9.16 11.28 8.65
C SER A 86 -9.03 11.91 7.26
N HIS A 87 -9.90 12.88 6.94
CA HIS A 87 -9.89 13.50 5.62
C HIS A 87 -8.52 14.16 5.35
N ASN A 88 -7.88 13.77 4.24
CA ASN A 88 -6.53 14.16 3.84
C ASN A 88 -5.38 13.69 4.75
N ASN A 89 -5.61 12.86 5.77
CA ASN A 89 -4.58 12.58 6.76
C ASN A 89 -4.59 11.14 7.27
N LEU A 90 -3.40 10.57 7.43
CA LEU A 90 -3.14 9.42 8.27
C LEU A 90 -2.25 9.87 9.42
N GLY A 91 -2.66 9.62 10.65
CA GLY A 91 -1.86 9.92 11.83
C GLY A 91 -1.63 8.69 12.70
N ARG A 92 -0.67 8.81 13.63
CA ARG A 92 -0.26 7.75 14.55
C ARG A 92 0.05 6.44 13.81
N ILE A 93 0.70 6.57 12.66
CA ILE A 93 0.97 5.44 11.78
C ILE A 93 1.97 4.51 12.46
N GLY A 94 1.65 3.22 12.48
CA GLY A 94 2.52 2.15 12.94
C GLY A 94 2.87 1.21 11.80
N GLY A 95 4.06 0.62 11.85
CA GLY A 95 4.51 -0.34 10.84
C GLY A 95 5.06 0.28 9.56
N VAL A 96 5.27 1.60 9.49
CA VAL A 96 5.89 2.28 8.34
C VAL A 96 7.13 3.03 8.79
N LYS A 97 8.27 2.73 8.16
CA LYS A 97 9.56 3.37 8.46
C LYS A 97 10.22 3.86 7.20
N VAL A 98 10.86 5.02 7.26
CA VAL A 98 11.74 5.53 6.20
C VAL A 98 13.19 5.42 6.65
N LYS A 99 14.11 5.17 5.73
CA LYS A 99 15.53 5.17 6.02
C LYS A 99 16.11 6.56 5.83
N ILE A 100 16.78 7.07 6.87
CA ILE A 100 17.49 8.36 6.86
C ILE A 100 18.94 8.08 7.23
N ALA A 101 19.86 8.43 6.34
CA ALA A 101 21.27 8.05 6.42
C ALA A 101 21.44 6.53 6.64
N LEU A 102 21.79 6.10 7.86
CA LEU A 102 21.99 4.70 8.23
C LEU A 102 20.90 4.15 9.18
N PHE A 103 19.90 4.95 9.53
CA PHE A 103 18.89 4.61 10.54
C PHE A 103 17.49 4.49 9.94
N TRP A 104 16.66 3.65 10.56
CA TRP A 104 15.23 3.53 10.24
C TRP A 104 14.44 4.41 11.21
N THR A 105 13.64 5.32 10.66
CA THR A 105 12.82 6.28 11.39
C THR A 105 11.35 6.01 11.12
N ASP A 106 10.53 5.98 12.17
CA ASP A 106 9.09 5.79 12.05
C ASP A 106 8.41 6.99 11.38
N ILE A 107 7.44 6.72 10.50
CA ILE A 107 6.56 7.75 9.95
C ILE A 107 5.33 7.81 10.84
N GLU A 108 5.12 8.93 11.52
CA GLU A 108 3.96 9.08 12.42
C GLU A 108 2.73 9.68 11.74
N ASN A 109 2.93 10.54 10.74
CA ASN A 109 1.84 11.26 10.06
C ASN A 109 2.11 11.39 8.56
N VAL A 110 1.05 11.30 7.76
CA VAL A 110 1.02 11.55 6.31
C VAL A 110 -0.17 12.46 6.02
N ASN A 111 0.08 13.62 5.42
CA ASN A 111 -0.95 14.60 5.11
C ASN A 111 -0.92 14.95 3.62
N ARG A 112 -2.09 14.99 2.97
CA ARG A 112 -2.21 15.42 1.59
C ARG A 112 -2.52 16.92 1.54
N ASN A 113 -1.61 17.70 0.96
CA ASN A 113 -1.83 19.11 0.67
C ASN A 113 -2.13 19.32 -0.83
N ARG A 114 -3.39 19.63 -1.16
CA ARG A 114 -3.92 19.83 -2.53
C ARG A 114 -3.54 18.70 -3.51
N ASN A 115 -2.34 18.79 -4.11
CA ASN A 115 -1.82 17.90 -5.14
C ASN A 115 -0.51 17.18 -4.75
N GLN A 116 0.02 17.39 -3.55
CA GLN A 116 1.24 16.73 -3.05
C GLN A 116 0.98 16.05 -1.71
N LEU A 117 1.60 14.89 -1.54
CA LEU A 117 1.77 14.18 -0.27
C LEU A 117 3.04 14.66 0.42
#